data_AF-X8CIK1-F1
#
_entry.id   AF-X8CIK1-F1
#
_cell.length_a   1.000
_cell.length_b   1.000
_cell.length_c   1.000
_cell.angle_alpha   90.00
_cell.angle_beta   90.00
_cell.angle_gamma   90.00
#
_symmetry.space_group_name_H-M   'P 1'
#
loop_
_entity.id
_entity.type
_entity.pdbx_description
1 polymer ?
#
loop_
_entity_poly.entity_id
_entity_poly.type
_entity_poly.pdbx_seq_one_letter_code
_entity_poly.pdbx_strand_id
1 'polypeptide(L)'
;MAFADYQNEIYFKGLGGIAPPLPMAFAELEARAERAMSPSVWSYVAGGAGDERTQRANREAFDRWGLIPRMFVGAADRDLSVQMFGLTLPSPVFMAPIGVIGICAQDGHGDLATARARPREPVSRWWFRR
;
A
#
# COMPACT_ATOMS: atom_id res chain seq x y z
N MET A 1 15.08 -6.72 9.25
CA MET A 1 14.60 -7.41 8.05
C MET A 1 14.39 -6.34 7.00
N ALA A 2 15.04 -6.46 5.85
CA ALA A 2 14.89 -5.51 4.76
C ALA A 2 13.47 -5.66 4.17
N PHE A 3 12.91 -4.57 3.63
CA PHE A 3 11.57 -4.63 3.01
C PHE A 3 11.46 -5.68 1.91
N ALA A 4 12.56 -5.92 1.17
CA ALA A 4 12.63 -6.91 0.11
C ALA A 4 12.60 -8.37 0.63
N ASP A 5 12.87 -8.63 1.90
CA ASP A 5 12.89 -9.99 2.47
C ASP A 5 11.49 -10.61 2.52
N TYR A 6 10.42 -9.82 2.41
CA TYR A 6 9.04 -10.31 2.32
C TYR A 6 8.84 -11.28 1.14
N GLN A 7 9.56 -11.09 0.03
CA GLN A 7 9.49 -12.00 -1.12
C GLN A 7 10.03 -13.40 -0.75
N ASN A 8 11.03 -13.47 0.13
CA ASN A 8 11.63 -14.74 0.54
C ASN A 8 10.61 -15.57 1.34
N GLU A 9 9.81 -14.93 2.20
CA GLU A 9 8.73 -15.58 2.92
C GLU A 9 7.72 -16.23 1.96
N ILE A 10 7.33 -15.52 0.90
CA ILE A 10 6.42 -16.04 -0.13
C ILE A 10 7.04 -17.25 -0.83
N TYR A 11 8.29 -17.14 -1.29
CA TYR A 11 8.96 -18.25 -1.99
C TYR A 11 9.15 -19.48 -1.10
N PHE A 12 9.59 -19.29 0.14
CA PHE A 12 9.80 -20.41 1.06
C PHE A 12 8.50 -21.11 1.44
N LYS A 13 7.39 -20.37 1.62
CA LYS A 13 6.05 -20.97 1.77
C LYS A 13 5.64 -21.74 0.52
N GLY A 14 5.96 -21.22 -0.66
CA GLY A 14 5.73 -21.88 -1.95
C GLY A 14 6.45 -23.22 -2.08
N LEU A 15 7.68 -23.36 -1.56
CA LEU A 15 8.38 -24.65 -1.50
C LEU A 15 7.62 -25.71 -0.70
N GLY A 16 6.85 -25.27 0.31
CA GLY A 16 5.94 -26.13 1.08
C GLY A 16 4.57 -26.35 0.42
N GLY A 17 4.38 -25.93 -0.83
CA GLY A 17 3.11 -26.04 -1.56
C GLY A 17 2.05 -25.03 -1.14
N ILE A 18 2.41 -24.00 -0.36
CA ILE A 18 1.47 -22.97 0.11
C ILE A 18 1.48 -21.81 -0.89
N ALA A 19 0.40 -21.67 -1.64
CA ALA A 19 0.18 -20.53 -2.52
C ALA A 19 -0.22 -19.28 -1.71
N PRO A 20 0.16 -18.07 -2.15
CA PRO A 20 -0.26 -16.84 -1.48
C PRO A 20 -1.78 -16.64 -1.63
N PRO A 21 -2.49 -16.24 -0.56
CA PRO A 21 -3.94 -16.05 -0.60
C PRO A 21 -4.36 -14.76 -1.32
N LEU A 22 -3.44 -13.80 -1.47
CA LEU A 22 -3.67 -12.49 -2.06
C LEU A 22 -2.90 -12.34 -3.38
N PRO A 23 -3.40 -11.50 -4.31
CA PRO A 23 -2.74 -11.24 -5.58
C PRO A 23 -1.43 -10.46 -5.40
N MET A 24 -0.52 -10.60 -6.36
CA MET A 24 0.81 -9.96 -6.34
C MET A 24 0.91 -8.70 -7.20
N ALA A 25 -0.12 -8.41 -8.00
CA ALA A 25 -0.18 -7.26 -8.90
C ALA A 25 -1.33 -6.33 -8.53
N PHE A 26 -1.12 -5.02 -8.68
CA PHE A 26 -2.14 -4.00 -8.40
C PHE A 26 -3.43 -4.24 -9.20
N ALA A 27 -3.34 -4.48 -10.51
CA ALA A 27 -4.51 -4.68 -11.36
C ALA A 27 -5.36 -5.88 -10.92
N GLU A 28 -4.72 -6.95 -10.44
CA GLU A 28 -5.46 -8.11 -9.92
C GLU A 28 -6.07 -7.83 -8.54
N LEU A 29 -5.36 -7.08 -7.68
CA LEU A 29 -5.90 -6.62 -6.41
C LEU A 29 -7.14 -5.76 -6.60
N GLU A 30 -7.10 -4.80 -7.52
CA GLU A 30 -8.21 -3.92 -7.89
C GLU A 30 -9.41 -4.73 -8.39
N ALA A 31 -9.20 -5.63 -9.36
CA ALA A 31 -10.26 -6.47 -9.91
C ALA A 31 -10.85 -7.46 -8.87
N ARG A 32 -10.06 -7.93 -7.91
CA ARG A 32 -10.58 -8.75 -6.80
C ARG A 32 -11.34 -7.92 -5.78
N ALA A 33 -10.91 -6.69 -5.51
CA ALA A 33 -11.60 -5.75 -4.61
C ALA A 33 -12.96 -5.34 -5.18
N GLU A 34 -13.04 -5.01 -6.47
CA GLU A 34 -14.30 -4.72 -7.18
C GLU A 34 -15.33 -5.83 -6.98
N ARG A 35 -14.90 -7.08 -7.15
CA ARG A 35 -15.77 -8.26 -6.98
C ARG A 35 -16.16 -8.54 -5.53
N ALA A 36 -15.36 -8.09 -4.56
CA ALA A 36 -15.59 -8.35 -3.15
C ALA A 36 -16.41 -7.26 -2.45
N MET A 37 -16.43 -6.03 -2.99
CA MET A 37 -17.17 -4.90 -2.44
C MET A 37 -18.61 -4.85 -2.96
N SER A 38 -19.50 -4.20 -2.21
CA SER A 38 -20.81 -3.86 -2.76
C SER A 38 -20.65 -2.80 -3.87
N PRO A 39 -21.55 -2.75 -4.87
CA PRO A 39 -21.45 -1.79 -5.97
C PRO A 39 -21.38 -0.33 -5.50
N SER A 40 -22.07 0.02 -4.42
CA SER A 40 -22.06 1.39 -3.86
C SER A 40 -20.72 1.74 -3.21
N VAL A 41 -20.14 0.82 -2.44
CA VAL A 41 -18.82 1.01 -1.82
C VAL A 41 -17.76 1.11 -2.90
N TRP A 42 -17.77 0.19 -3.87
CA TRP A 42 -16.84 0.20 -4.99
C TRP A 42 -16.91 1.52 -5.78
N SER A 43 -18.12 1.94 -6.17
CA SER A 43 -18.32 3.19 -6.91
C SER A 43 -17.78 4.41 -6.17
N TYR A 44 -17.88 4.44 -4.83
CA TYR A 44 -17.36 5.54 -4.03
C TYR A 44 -15.83 5.50 -3.89
N VAL A 45 -15.25 4.31 -3.78
CA VAL A 45 -13.80 4.13 -3.58
C VAL A 45 -13.02 4.32 -4.88
N ALA A 46 -13.50 3.75 -5.99
CA ALA A 46 -12.82 3.80 -7.29
C ALA A 46 -13.13 5.09 -8.08
N GLY A 47 -14.27 5.71 -7.81
CA GLY A 47 -14.79 6.84 -8.57
C GLY A 47 -13.94 8.11 -8.43
N GLY A 48 -13.67 8.74 -9.58
CA GLY A 48 -13.00 10.04 -9.67
C GLY A 48 -13.97 11.20 -9.93
N ALA A 49 -13.43 12.41 -10.01
CA ALA A 49 -14.22 13.59 -10.39
C ALA A 49 -14.47 13.62 -11.91
N GLY A 50 -15.72 13.89 -12.30
CA GLY A 50 -16.09 14.09 -13.71
C GLY A 50 -15.89 12.84 -14.56
N ASP A 51 -15.17 12.99 -15.68
CA ASP A 51 -14.78 11.88 -16.56
C ASP A 51 -13.52 11.11 -16.07
N GLU A 52 -13.07 11.43 -14.85
CA GLU A 52 -11.93 10.84 -14.16
C GLU A 52 -10.58 11.06 -14.88
N ARG A 53 -10.52 12.03 -15.81
CA ARG A 53 -9.30 12.33 -16.57
C ARG A 53 -8.12 12.64 -15.66
N THR A 54 -8.32 13.41 -14.60
CA THR A 54 -7.24 13.76 -13.67
C THR A 54 -6.72 12.54 -12.91
N GLN A 55 -7.61 11.61 -12.54
CA GLN A 55 -7.22 10.37 -11.86
C GLN A 55 -6.32 9.51 -12.77
N ARG A 56 -6.70 9.32 -14.04
CA ARG A 56 -5.87 8.61 -15.02
C ARG A 56 -4.56 9.36 -15.32
N ALA A 57 -4.60 10.68 -15.46
CA ALA A 57 -3.41 11.49 -15.71
C ALA A 57 -2.40 11.45 -14.55
N ASN A 58 -2.88 11.41 -13.29
CA ASN A 58 -2.03 11.15 -12.13
C ASN A 58 -1.33 9.80 -12.27
N ARG A 59 -1.96 8.80 -12.92
CA ARG A 59 -1.33 7.52 -13.16
C ARG A 59 -0.27 7.54 -14.26
N GLU A 60 -0.67 8.00 -15.42
CA GLU A 60 0.21 8.06 -16.60
C GLU A 60 1.43 8.97 -16.36
N ALA A 61 1.38 9.84 -15.34
CA ALA A 61 2.51 10.67 -14.95
C ALA A 61 3.78 9.92 -14.55
N PHE A 62 3.69 8.71 -13.99
CA PHE A 62 4.90 7.95 -13.62
C PHE A 62 5.57 7.32 -14.84
N ASP A 63 4.84 7.02 -15.92
CA ASP A 63 5.37 6.39 -17.13
C ASP A 63 6.32 7.32 -17.92
N ARG A 64 6.26 8.62 -17.60
CA ARG A 64 7.13 9.63 -18.20
C ARG A 64 8.54 9.67 -17.60
N TRP A 65 8.81 8.88 -16.55
CA TRP A 65 10.07 8.89 -15.83
C TRP A 65 10.69 7.49 -15.76
N GLY A 66 11.99 7.40 -16.02
CA GLY A 66 12.77 6.18 -15.89
C GLY A 66 13.85 6.31 -14.80
N LEU A 67 13.98 5.30 -13.96
CA LEU A 67 15.12 5.18 -13.04
C LEU A 67 16.34 4.67 -13.82
N ILE A 68 17.47 5.37 -13.71
CA ILE A 68 18.73 4.96 -14.36
C ILE A 68 19.41 3.88 -13.48
N PRO A 69 19.59 2.65 -13.99
CA PRO A 69 20.30 1.62 -13.23
C PRO A 69 21.76 2.02 -13.00
N ARG A 70 22.22 1.92 -11.75
CA ARG A 70 23.61 2.19 -11.35
C ARG A 70 24.27 0.87 -10.95
N MET A 71 25.18 0.39 -11.80
CA MET A 71 25.86 -0.89 -11.60
C MET A 71 27.02 -0.77 -10.61
N PHE A 72 27.34 -1.86 -9.91
CA PHE A 72 28.49 -2.00 -9.00
C PHE A 72 28.56 -0.98 -7.85
N VAL A 73 27.42 -0.47 -7.38
CA VAL A 73 27.36 0.55 -6.30
C VAL A 73 27.40 -0.01 -4.87
N GLY A 74 27.43 -1.34 -4.70
CA GLY A 74 27.53 -1.96 -3.37
C GLY A 74 26.30 -1.74 -2.46
N ALA A 75 25.12 -1.43 -3.01
CA ALA A 75 23.89 -1.22 -2.25
C ALA A 75 23.26 -2.55 -1.77
N ALA A 76 24.02 -3.34 -1.00
CA ALA A 76 23.54 -4.57 -0.36
C ALA A 76 22.50 -4.23 0.71
N ASP A 77 22.87 -3.32 1.63
CA ASP A 77 22.00 -2.78 2.66
C ASP A 77 21.33 -1.49 2.18
N ARG A 78 20.02 -1.37 2.44
CA ARG A 78 19.20 -0.24 2.01
C ARG A 78 18.51 0.35 3.24
N ASP A 79 18.96 1.54 3.63
CA ASP A 79 18.26 2.34 4.63
C ASP A 79 17.17 3.16 3.94
N LEU A 80 15.91 2.85 4.24
CA LEU A 80 14.75 3.61 3.77
C LEU A 80 14.18 4.50 4.88
N SER A 81 14.83 4.57 6.04
CA SER A 81 14.36 5.41 7.13
C SER A 81 14.44 6.89 6.77
N VAL A 82 13.48 7.67 7.27
CA VAL A 82 13.45 9.12 7.05
C VAL A 82 13.10 9.84 8.35
N GLN A 83 13.73 11.00 8.56
CA GLN A 83 13.36 11.93 9.63
C GLN A 83 12.28 12.89 9.14
N MET A 84 11.12 12.90 9.79
CA MET A 84 10.01 13.79 9.45
C MET A 84 9.36 14.33 10.72
N PHE A 85 9.30 15.66 10.87
CA PHE A 85 8.68 16.34 12.01
C PHE A 85 9.14 15.85 13.40
N GLY A 86 10.44 15.54 13.53
CA GLY A 86 11.01 15.01 14.79
C GLY A 86 10.74 13.53 15.05
N LEU A 87 10.16 12.81 14.09
CA LEU A 87 9.95 11.37 14.13
C LEU A 87 10.89 10.64 13.17
N THR A 88 11.40 9.50 13.59
CA THR A 88 12.04 8.53 12.70
C THR A 88 10.97 7.60 12.14
N LEU A 89 10.85 7.60 10.81
CA LEU A 89 9.98 6.70 10.07
C LEU A 89 10.81 5.57 9.47
N PRO A 90 10.34 4.32 9.46
CA PRO A 90 11.11 3.20 8.92
C PRO A 90 11.11 3.15 7.39
N SER A 91 10.21 3.90 6.74
CA SER A 91 10.12 4.04 5.29
C SER A 91 9.54 5.40 4.89
N PRO A 92 9.75 5.89 3.66
CA PRO A 92 9.15 7.13 3.18
C PRO A 92 7.71 6.95 2.67
N VAL A 93 7.04 5.85 3.03
CA VAL A 93 5.67 5.51 2.60
C VAL A 93 4.76 5.43 3.82
N PHE A 94 3.54 5.96 3.69
CA PHE A 94 2.54 5.96 4.75
C PHE A 94 1.13 5.77 4.19
N MET A 95 0.20 5.40 5.07
CA MET A 95 -1.21 5.27 4.73
C MET A 95 -1.84 6.65 4.52
N ALA A 96 -2.35 6.92 3.32
CA ALA A 96 -3.12 8.13 3.05
C ALA A 96 -4.42 8.16 3.87
N PRO A 97 -4.91 9.34 4.27
CA PRO A 97 -6.18 9.43 4.98
C PRO A 97 -7.34 9.08 4.04
N ILE A 98 -8.09 8.02 4.38
CA ILE A 98 -9.27 7.57 3.64
C ILE A 98 -10.46 7.54 4.62
N GLY A 99 -11.37 8.50 4.48
CA GLY A 99 -12.48 8.68 5.44
C GLY A 99 -13.49 7.53 5.47
N VAL A 100 -13.56 6.75 4.39
CA VAL A 100 -14.48 5.62 4.25
C VAL A 100 -13.79 4.26 4.39
N ILE A 101 -12.54 4.21 4.88
CA ILE A 101 -11.78 2.96 4.92
C ILE A 101 -12.44 1.88 5.78
N GLY A 102 -13.26 2.28 6.76
CA GLY A 102 -14.04 1.37 7.61
C GLY A 102 -14.94 0.43 6.79
N ILE A 103 -15.70 0.99 5.85
CA ILE A 103 -16.67 0.24 5.03
C ILE A 103 -16.02 -0.56 3.88
N CYS A 104 -14.71 -0.44 3.68
CA CYS A 104 -13.97 -1.28 2.73
C CYS A 104 -13.73 -2.69 3.26
N ALA A 105 -13.84 -2.91 4.58
CA ALA A 105 -13.77 -4.23 5.20
C ALA A 105 -15.18 -4.81 5.41
N GLN A 106 -15.31 -6.13 5.30
CA GLN A 106 -16.60 -6.82 5.43
C GLN A 106 -17.22 -6.70 6.83
N ASP A 107 -16.39 -6.48 7.85
CA ASP A 107 -16.82 -6.25 9.24
C ASP A 107 -17.12 -4.78 9.54
N GLY A 108 -16.96 -3.88 8.57
CA GLY A 108 -17.16 -2.44 8.73
C GLY A 108 -16.07 -1.74 9.56
N HIS A 109 -14.98 -2.43 9.91
CA HIS A 109 -13.91 -1.93 10.79
C HIS A 109 -12.54 -1.86 10.08
N GLY A 110 -12.54 -1.55 8.79
CA GLY A 110 -11.32 -1.38 8.00
C GLY A 110 -10.37 -0.30 8.53
N ASP A 111 -10.88 0.68 9.27
CA ASP A 111 -10.10 1.70 10.01
C ASP A 111 -9.25 1.06 11.13
N LEU A 112 -9.86 0.17 11.93
CA LEU A 112 -9.16 -0.58 12.97
C LEU A 112 -8.17 -1.57 12.36
N ALA A 113 -8.56 -2.26 11.28
CA ALA A 113 -7.67 -3.16 10.55
C ALA A 113 -6.43 -2.41 10.01
N THR A 114 -6.63 -1.24 9.43
CA THR A 114 -5.55 -0.38 8.92
C THR A 114 -4.62 0.09 10.04
N ALA A 115 -5.18 0.51 11.19
CA ALA A 115 -4.40 0.92 12.35
C ALA A 115 -3.55 -0.23 12.92
N ARG A 116 -4.06 -1.48 12.88
CA ARG A 116 -3.34 -2.68 13.32
C ARG A 116 -2.29 -3.17 12.33
N ALA A 117 -2.53 -3.02 11.03
CA ALA A 117 -1.59 -3.41 9.97
C ALA A 117 -0.31 -2.55 9.96
N ARG A 118 -0.34 -1.41 10.66
CA ARG A 118 0.79 -0.50 10.78
C ARG A 118 1.92 -1.09 11.65
N PRO A 119 3.20 -0.88 11.28
CA PRO A 119 4.31 -1.12 12.20
C PRO A 119 4.14 -0.34 13.50
N ARG A 120 4.44 -0.95 14.66
CA ARG A 120 4.25 -0.37 16.01
C ARG A 120 5.23 0.80 16.28
N GLU A 121 5.03 1.97 15.66
CA GLU A 121 5.91 3.15 15.84
C GLU A 121 5.14 4.49 15.92
N PRO A 122 5.73 5.65 16.30
CA PRO A 122 5.00 6.76 16.95
C PRO A 122 4.07 7.64 16.09
N VAL A 123 4.15 7.57 14.75
CA VAL A 123 3.50 8.50 13.80
C VAL A 123 1.98 8.62 13.94
N SER A 124 1.29 7.58 14.44
CA SER A 124 -0.18 7.55 14.47
C SER A 124 -0.81 8.37 15.60
N ARG A 125 -0.04 8.85 16.59
CA ARG A 125 -0.62 9.63 17.70
C ARG A 125 -1.24 10.95 17.22
N TRP A 126 -0.84 11.44 16.05
CA TRP A 126 -1.33 12.67 15.44
C TRP A 126 -2.56 12.48 14.56
N TRP A 127 -2.68 11.35 13.85
CA TRP A 127 -3.72 11.19 12.82
C TRP A 127 -5.01 10.54 13.31
N PHE A 128 -4.94 9.73 14.38
CA PHE A 128 -6.10 9.00 14.92
C PHE A 128 -6.66 9.62 16.22
N ARG A 129 -6.15 10.79 16.64
CA ARG A 129 -6.75 11.60 17.71
C ARG A 129 -7.63 12.68 17.09
N ARG A 130 -8.86 12.30 16.73
CA ARG A 130 -10.02 13.18 16.80
C ARG A 130 -11.17 12.41 17.41
#